data_AF-A0AAU7D5Y9-F1
#
_entry.id   AF-A0AAU7D5Y9-F1
#
_cell.length_a   1.000
_cell.length_b   1.000
_cell.length_c   1.000
_cell.angle_alpha   90.00
_cell.angle_beta   90.00
_cell.angle_gamma   90.00
#
_symmetry.space_group_name_H-M   'P 1'
#
loop_
_entity.id
_entity.type
_entity.pdbx_description
1 polymer ?
#
loop_
_entity_poly.entity_id
_entity_poly.type
_entity_poly.pdbx_seq_one_letter_code
_entity_poly.pdbx_strand_id
1 'polypeptide(L)'
;MATITRAISIKQPFVEQILRGTKRYEYRSVPTNIRERVYLYASLKPRLENKHWRGMNKSADELPKGKIVGSVEIADCRKRGPKDFVYKLANPKRLRVHLLPKNHPAPIFWRPQF
;
A
#
# COMPACT_ATOMS: atom_id res chain seq x y z
N MET A 1 3.73 -19.72 -9.43
CA MET A 1 3.32 -18.32 -9.13
C MET A 1 4.57 -17.47 -9.04
N ALA A 2 4.61 -16.29 -9.68
CA ALA A 2 5.76 -15.41 -9.55
C ALA A 2 5.94 -14.95 -8.09
N THR A 3 7.16 -15.07 -7.56
CA THR A 3 7.50 -14.67 -6.20
C THR A 3 7.45 -13.15 -6.07
N ILE A 4 6.66 -12.64 -5.12
CA ILE A 4 6.61 -11.21 -4.81
C ILE A 4 7.86 -10.85 -4.01
N THR A 5 8.70 -9.95 -4.52
CA THR A 5 10.00 -9.61 -3.91
C THR A 5 10.02 -8.25 -3.21
N ARG A 6 9.03 -7.39 -3.46
CA ARG A 6 8.94 -6.03 -2.89
C ARG A 6 7.65 -5.79 -2.13
N ALA A 7 7.72 -4.86 -1.19
CA ALA A 7 6.58 -4.29 -0.51
C ALA A 7 6.54 -2.77 -0.72
N ILE A 8 5.33 -2.21 -0.78
CA ILE A 8 5.09 -0.77 -0.66
C ILE A 8 4.51 -0.44 0.71
N SER A 9 5.09 0.53 1.40
CA SER A 9 4.62 0.99 2.72
C SER A 9 3.57 2.07 2.57
N ILE A 10 2.32 1.79 2.97
CA ILE A 10 1.19 2.71 2.84
C ILE A 10 0.47 2.82 4.19
N LYS A 11 0.06 4.03 4.56
CA LYS A 11 -0.68 4.27 5.82
C LYS A 11 -2.13 3.81 5.69
N GLN A 12 -2.71 3.30 6.77
CA GLN A 12 -4.18 3.20 6.86
C GLN A 12 -4.79 4.62 6.83
N PRO A 13 -5.99 4.81 6.25
CA PRO A 13 -6.91 3.80 5.72
C PRO A 13 -6.63 3.35 4.28
N PHE A 14 -5.62 3.91 3.63
CA PHE A 14 -5.43 3.75 2.19
C PHE A 14 -5.15 2.30 1.78
N VAL A 15 -4.46 1.51 2.62
CA VAL A 15 -4.27 0.07 2.35
C VAL A 15 -5.60 -0.65 2.27
N GLU A 16 -6.49 -0.42 3.24
CA GLU A 16 -7.83 -1.01 3.23
C GLU A 16 -8.64 -0.56 2.02
N GLN A 17 -8.58 0.73 1.65
CA GLN A 17 -9.26 1.24 0.45
C GLN A 17 -8.72 0.62 -0.84
N ILE A 18 -7.41 0.35 -0.93
CA ILE A 18 -6.82 -0.36 -2.07
C ILE A 18 -7.34 -1.80 -2.12
N LEU A 19 -7.37 -2.49 -0.99
CA LEU A 19 -7.86 -3.87 -0.90
C LEU A 19 -9.36 -4.01 -1.20
N ARG A 20 -10.15 -2.98 -0.88
CA ARG A 20 -11.58 -2.89 -1.25
C ARG A 20 -11.80 -2.41 -2.68
N GLY A 21 -10.75 -1.98 -3.39
CA GLY A 21 -10.85 -1.46 -4.76
C GLY A 21 -11.36 -0.01 -4.87
N THR A 22 -11.66 0.66 -3.75
CA THR A 22 -12.15 2.05 -3.77
C THR A 22 -11.03 3.06 -4.03
N LYS A 23 -9.77 2.72 -3.69
CA LYS A 23 -8.57 3.49 -4.05
C LYS A 23 -7.75 2.76 -5.11
N ARG A 24 -7.77 3.29 -6.34
CA ARG A 24 -7.08 2.72 -7.51
C ARG A 24 -5.75 3.41 -7.86
N TYR A 25 -5.40 4.47 -7.15
CA TYR A 25 -4.19 5.25 -7.40
C TYR A 25 -3.47 5.56 -6.09
N GLU A 26 -2.16 5.32 -6.06
CA GLU A 26 -1.27 5.76 -4.98
C GLU A 26 -0.50 7.00 -5.40
N TYR A 27 -0.36 7.96 -4.50
CA TYR A 27 0.27 9.26 -4.79
C TYR A 27 1.61 9.36 -4.05
N ARG A 28 2.66 9.76 -4.75
CA ARG A 28 4.03 9.89 -4.21
C ARG A 28 4.75 11.08 -4.80
N SER A 29 5.75 11.57 -4.07
CA SER A 29 6.59 12.69 -4.51
C SER A 29 7.70 12.31 -5.49
N VAL A 30 7.88 11.01 -5.75
CA VAL A 30 8.92 10.46 -6.63
C VAL A 30 8.28 9.54 -7.67
N PRO A 31 8.89 9.39 -8.87
CA PRO A 31 8.43 8.41 -9.86
C PRO A 31 8.84 6.98 -9.47
N THR A 32 8.27 5.99 -10.17
CA THR A 32 8.76 4.60 -10.12
C THR A 32 8.66 3.89 -11.47
N ASN A 33 9.67 3.09 -11.79
CA ASN A 33 9.71 2.20 -12.95
C ASN A 33 9.21 0.78 -12.62
N ILE A 34 8.77 0.54 -11.38
CA ILE A 34 8.23 -0.76 -10.96
C ILE A 34 6.94 -1.05 -11.72
N ARG A 35 6.86 -2.23 -12.37
CA ARG A 35 5.69 -2.74 -13.11
C ARG A 35 5.41 -4.20 -12.74
N GLU A 36 5.30 -4.45 -11.44
CA GLU A 36 5.17 -5.80 -10.89
C GLU A 36 4.10 -5.84 -9.79
N ARG A 37 3.80 -7.05 -9.31
CA ARG A 37 3.01 -7.25 -8.09
C ARG A 37 3.90 -7.03 -6.87
N VAL A 38 3.44 -6.18 -5.96
CA VAL A 38 4.12 -5.84 -4.71
C VAL A 38 3.23 -6.13 -3.51
N TYR A 39 3.82 -6.43 -2.35
CA TYR A 39 3.11 -6.51 -1.09
C TYR A 39 2.60 -5.15 -0.64
N LEU A 40 1.44 -5.13 0.01
CA LEU A 40 0.89 -3.98 0.71
C LEU A 40 1.24 -4.08 2.19
N TYR A 41 2.20 -3.27 2.63
CA TYR A 41 2.53 -3.12 4.04
C TYR A 41 1.67 -2.00 4.65
N ALA A 42 0.86 -2.34 5.65
CA ALA A 42 0.12 -1.37 6.44
C ALA A 42 1.06 -0.73 7.46
N SER A 43 1.40 0.54 7.23
CA SER A 43 2.31 1.29 8.11
C SER A 43 1.83 1.29 9.56
N LEU A 44 2.77 1.29 10.50
CA LEU A 44 2.51 1.39 11.94
C LEU A 44 1.68 2.63 12.29
N LYS A 45 1.96 3.77 11.64
CA LYS A 45 1.27 5.04 11.90
C LYS A 45 0.15 5.26 10.88
N PRO A 46 -1.13 5.18 11.27
CA PRO A 46 -2.25 5.47 10.40
C PRO A 46 -2.36 6.99 10.12
N ARG A 47 -3.24 7.37 9.19
CA ARG A 47 -3.72 8.75 9.06
C ARG A 47 -4.71 9.05 10.18
N LEU A 48 -4.58 10.22 10.80
CA LEU A 48 -5.45 10.65 11.89
C LEU A 48 -6.61 11.52 11.41
N GLU A 49 -6.46 12.18 10.26
CA GLU A 49 -7.48 13.09 9.74
C GLU A 49 -8.72 12.34 9.22
N ASN A 50 -9.89 12.61 9.81
CA ASN A 50 -11.18 11.98 9.49
C ASN A 50 -11.55 12.02 8.00
N LYS A 51 -11.12 13.05 7.26
CA LYS A 51 -11.40 13.16 5.81
C LYS A 51 -10.90 11.95 5.01
N HIS A 52 -9.81 11.32 5.44
CA HIS A 52 -9.27 10.13 4.76
C HIS A 52 -10.08 8.86 5.02
N TRP A 53 -10.85 8.85 6.12
CA TRP A 53 -11.66 7.72 6.58
C TRP A 53 -13.12 7.79 6.11
N ARG A 54 -13.53 8.86 5.41
CA ARG A 54 -14.89 8.99 4.86
C ARG A 54 -15.27 7.75 4.03
N GLY A 55 -16.46 7.20 4.31
CA GLY A 55 -16.97 5.97 3.65
C GLY A 55 -16.35 4.66 4.17
N MET A 56 -15.63 4.71 5.31
CA MET A 56 -15.17 3.53 6.01
C MET A 56 -15.99 3.32 7.28
N ASN A 57 -16.47 2.09 7.47
CA ASN A 57 -17.15 1.66 8.70
C ASN A 57 -16.16 1.13 9.75
N LYS A 58 -14.87 1.44 9.60
CA LYS A 58 -13.78 0.97 10.47
C LYS A 58 -12.93 2.15 10.90
N SER A 59 -12.53 2.13 12.16
CA SER A 59 -11.61 3.07 12.79
C SER A 59 -10.13 2.68 12.60
N ALA A 60 -9.24 3.55 13.02
CA ALA A 60 -7.79 3.33 12.96
C ALA A 60 -7.29 2.17 13.83
N ASP A 61 -8.07 1.77 14.83
CA ASP A 61 -7.70 0.72 15.79
C ASP A 61 -8.14 -0.67 15.34
N GLU A 62 -9.19 -0.75 14.52
CA GLU A 62 -9.68 -2.01 13.95
C GLU A 62 -8.83 -2.51 12.78
N LEU A 63 -8.08 -1.63 12.12
CA LEU A 63 -7.29 -2.01 10.96
C LEU A 63 -5.89 -2.51 11.33
N PRO A 64 -5.41 -3.57 10.66
CA PRO A 64 -4.05 -4.06 10.86
C PRO A 64 -3.03 -2.98 10.53
N LYS A 65 -2.05 -2.84 11.42
CA LYS A 65 -0.89 -1.94 11.35
C LYS A 65 0.38 -2.77 11.56
N GLY A 66 1.50 -2.31 11.00
CA GLY A 66 2.81 -2.93 11.20
C GLY A 66 3.03 -4.24 10.44
N LYS A 67 2.19 -4.59 9.47
CA LYS A 67 2.21 -5.92 8.82
C LYS A 67 1.83 -5.87 7.35
N ILE A 68 2.20 -6.91 6.61
CA ILE A 68 1.78 -7.12 5.23
C ILE A 68 0.42 -7.79 5.22
N VAL A 69 -0.54 -7.18 4.54
CA VAL A 69 -1.97 -7.57 4.59
C VAL A 69 -2.52 -8.01 3.24
N GLY A 70 -1.71 -7.88 2.18
CA GLY A 70 -2.16 -8.09 0.82
C GLY A 70 -1.06 -7.83 -0.18
N SER A 71 -1.43 -7.84 -1.46
CA SER A 71 -0.59 -7.42 -2.58
C SER A 71 -1.41 -6.68 -3.62
N VAL A 72 -0.74 -5.92 -4.47
CA VAL A 72 -1.34 -5.18 -5.58
C VAL A 72 -0.35 -5.10 -6.74
N GLU A 73 -0.84 -4.96 -7.96
CA GLU A 73 0.00 -4.70 -9.13
C GLU A 73 0.19 -3.20 -9.33
N ILE A 74 1.44 -2.79 -9.53
CA ILE A 74 1.76 -1.44 -10.03
C ILE A 74 1.69 -1.50 -11.55
N ALA A 75 0.59 -1.00 -12.12
CA ALA A 75 0.32 -1.10 -13.55
C ALA A 75 0.94 0.05 -14.36
N ASP A 76 1.04 1.24 -13.76
CA ASP A 76 1.55 2.43 -14.44
C ASP A 76 2.04 3.48 -13.43
N CYS A 77 2.86 4.43 -13.88
CA CYS A 77 3.27 5.60 -13.12
C CYS A 77 3.27 6.84 -14.03
N ARG A 78 2.52 7.88 -13.65
CA ARG A 78 2.41 9.13 -14.42
C ARG A 78 2.73 10.34 -13.56
N LYS A 79 3.37 11.34 -14.17
CA LYS A 79 3.56 12.66 -13.54
C LYS A 79 2.22 13.41 -13.54
N ARG A 80 1.85 13.97 -12.39
CA ARG A 80 0.64 14.78 -12.20
C ARG A 80 0.97 16.25 -11.90
N GLY A 81 2.15 16.52 -11.32
CA GLY A 81 2.65 17.86 -11.04
C GLY A 81 4.17 17.88 -10.89
N PRO A 82 4.77 19.03 -10.49
CA PRO A 82 6.22 19.15 -10.37
C PRO A 82 6.87 18.09 -9.46
N LYS A 83 6.19 17.73 -8.36
CA LYS A 83 6.61 16.72 -7.38
C LYS A 83 5.44 15.81 -6.96
N ASP A 84 4.53 15.50 -7.90
CA ASP A 84 3.39 14.61 -7.65
C ASP A 84 3.32 13.56 -8.77
N PHE A 85 3.39 12.29 -8.37
CA PHE A 85 3.33 11.13 -9.24
C PHE A 85 2.21 10.21 -8.78
N VAL A 86 1.49 9.67 -9.76
CA VAL A 86 0.39 8.74 -9.56
C VAL A 86 0.81 7.36 -10.02
N TYR A 87 0.70 6.39 -9.13
CA TYR A 87 0.90 4.99 -9.42
C TYR A 87 -0.48 4.34 -9.62
N LYS A 88 -0.75 3.79 -10.80
CA LYS A 88 -1.97 3.03 -11.08
C LYS A 88 -1.87 1.66 -10.41
N LEU A 89 -2.85 1.35 -9.58
CA LEU A 89 -2.93 0.10 -8.84
C LEU A 89 -3.97 -0.81 -9.47
N ALA A 90 -3.62 -2.08 -9.67
CA ALA A 90 -4.50 -3.07 -10.27
C ALA A 90 -4.51 -4.38 -9.47
N ASN A 91 -5.59 -5.16 -9.63
CA ASN A 91 -5.70 -6.53 -9.15
C ASN A 91 -5.28 -6.71 -7.66
N PRO A 92 -5.85 -5.94 -6.72
CA PRO A 92 -5.56 -6.09 -5.31
C PRO A 92 -5.95 -7.49 -4.82
N LYS A 93 -5.10 -8.11 -4.01
CA LYS A 93 -5.34 -9.42 -3.40
C LYS A 93 -5.07 -9.35 -1.91
N ARG A 94 -6.08 -9.61 -1.10
CA ARG A 94 -5.94 -9.71 0.37
C ARG A 94 -5.30 -11.04 0.73
N LEU A 95 -4.38 -11.02 1.69
CA LEU A 95 -3.85 -12.25 2.28
C LEU A 95 -4.80 -12.79 3.33
N ARG A 96 -4.99 -14.11 3.38
CA ARG A 96 -5.75 -14.77 4.45
C ARG A 96 -5.03 -14.65 5.80
N VAL A 97 -3.71 -14.82 5.78
CA VAL A 97 -2.83 -14.69 6.95
C VAL A 97 -1.85 -13.55 6.68
N HIS A 98 -1.77 -12.60 7.60
CA HIS A 98 -0.86 -11.46 7.50
C HIS A 98 0.60 -11.93 7.66
N LEU A 99 1.52 -11.30 6.92
CA LEU A 99 2.95 -11.57 7.07
C LEU A 99 3.60 -10.50 7.94
N LEU A 100 4.50 -10.94 8.82
CA LEU A 100 5.28 -10.08 9.71
C LEU A 100 6.72 -10.02 9.19
N PRO A 101 7.13 -8.92 8.57
CA PRO A 101 8.52 -8.78 8.16
C PRO A 101 9.44 -8.56 9.38
N LYS A 102 10.64 -9.16 9.35
CA LYS A 102 11.68 -9.04 10.39
C LYS A 102 12.46 -7.74 10.31
N ASN A 103 12.67 -7.21 9.10
CA ASN A 103 13.43 -5.99 8.86
C ASN A 103 12.53 -4.74 8.81
N HIS A 104 13.13 -3.57 9.09
CA HIS A 104 12.41 -2.30 9.11
C HIS A 104 11.91 -1.90 7.72
N PRO A 105 10.64 -1.47 7.59
CA PRO A 105 10.06 -1.04 6.32
C PRO A 105 10.62 0.32 5.89
N ALA A 106 11.03 0.43 4.62
CA ALA A 106 11.38 1.73 4.03
C ALA A 106 10.12 2.51 3.58
N PRO A 107 10.19 3.85 3.47
CA PRO A 107 9.00 4.71 3.25
C PRO A 107 8.27 4.50 1.91
N ILE A 108 8.91 3.87 0.92
CA ILE A 108 8.36 3.69 -0.43
C ILE A 108 8.32 2.21 -0.78
N PHE A 109 9.34 1.71 -1.46
CA PHE A 109 9.51 0.30 -1.79
C PHE A 109 10.70 -0.27 -1.03
N TRP A 110 10.57 -1.52 -0.63
CA TRP A 110 11.63 -2.25 0.07
C TRP A 110 11.46 -3.75 -0.13
N ARG A 111 12.48 -4.52 0.21
CA ARG A 111 12.45 -5.99 0.14
C ARG A 111 12.24 -6.54 1.55
N PRO A 112 11.04 -7.09 1.86
CA PRO A 112 10.79 -7.68 3.17
C PRO A 112 11.57 -8.99 3.33
N GLN A 113 12.00 -9.26 4.57
CA GLN A 113 12.58 -10.51 5.03
C GLN A 113 11.62 -11.11 6.06
N PHE A 114 11.40 -12.42 6.01
CA PHE A 114 10.44 -13.13 6.86
C PHE A 114 11.11 -14.14 7.78
#